data_AF-A0A9X9LNJ7-F1
#
_entry.id   AF-A0A9X9LNJ7-F1
#
_cell.length_a   1.000
_cell.length_b   1.000
_cell.length_c   1.000
_cell.angle_alpha   90.00
_cell.angle_beta   90.00
_cell.angle_gamma   90.00
#
_symmetry.space_group_name_H-M   'P 1'
#
loop_
_entity.id
_entity.type
_entity.pdbx_description
1 polymer ?
#
loop_
_entity_poly.entity_id
_entity_poly.type
_entity_poly.pdbx_seq_one_letter_code
_entity_poly.pdbx_strand_id
1 'polypeptide(L)'
;MEMILLKKMYEIIGWQEKEADGIFAPGGSIANLYGILVARYKQYPEIKRQGMTVLPCIVLLVSEQGHYSVKKAAAILGIGTDNVIE
;
A
#
# COMPACT_ATOMS: atom_id res chain seq x y z
N MET A 1 -7.81 22.70 0.50
CA MET A 1 -7.57 22.44 -0.94
C MET A 1 -7.40 20.95 -1.19
N GLU A 2 -6.48 20.26 -0.49
CA GLU A 2 -6.25 18.81 -0.62
C GLU A 2 -7.52 17.95 -0.50
N MET A 3 -8.31 18.11 0.56
CA MET A 3 -9.55 17.33 0.73
C MET A 3 -10.57 17.52 -0.41
N ILE A 4 -10.59 18.68 -1.08
CA ILE A 4 -11.49 18.92 -2.21
C ILE A 4 -11.05 18.09 -3.41
N LEU A 5 -9.74 18.08 -3.69
CA LEU A 5 -9.16 17.30 -4.78
C LEU A 5 -9.34 15.80 -4.55
N LEU A 6 -9.07 15.32 -3.33
CA LEU A 6 -9.26 13.93 -2.96
C LEU A 6 -10.72 13.48 -3.16
N LYS A 7 -11.69 14.26 -2.64
CA LYS A 7 -13.12 13.96 -2.85
C LYS A 7 -13.48 13.90 -4.33
N LYS A 8 -12.94 14.80 -5.15
CA LYS A 8 -13.17 14.77 -6.60
C LYS A 8 -12.57 13.53 -7.26
N MET A 9 -11.40 13.08 -6.82
CA MET A 9 -10.79 11.84 -7.31
C MET A 9 -11.63 10.61 -6.93
N TYR A 10 -12.15 10.54 -5.69
CA TYR A 10 -13.01 9.44 -5.26
C TYR A 10 -14.28 9.35 -6.13
N GLU A 11 -14.88 10.50 -6.45
CA GLU A 11 -16.03 10.59 -7.36
C GLU A 11 -15.70 10.04 -8.76
N ILE A 12 -14.53 10.40 -9.33
CA ILE A 12 -14.09 9.91 -10.65
C ILE A 12 -13.87 8.39 -10.65
N ILE A 13 -13.33 7.84 -9.56
CA ILE A 13 -13.13 6.39 -9.39
C ILE A 13 -14.47 5.65 -9.16
N GLY A 14 -15.50 6.36 -8.70
CA GLY A 14 -16.81 5.79 -8.38
C GLY A 14 -16.94 5.29 -6.94
N TRP A 15 -16.13 5.80 -6.01
CA TRP A 15 -16.20 5.45 -4.60
C TRP A 15 -17.11 6.39 -3.80
N GLN A 16 -17.79 5.86 -2.78
CA GLN A 16 -18.57 6.68 -1.86
C GLN A 16 -17.64 7.42 -0.90
N GLU A 17 -17.87 8.71 -0.70
CA GLU A 17 -16.99 9.57 0.13
C GLU A 17 -16.78 9.01 1.55
N LYS A 18 -17.82 8.41 2.15
CA LYS A 18 -17.76 7.81 3.49
C LYS A 18 -16.93 6.52 3.57
N GLU A 19 -16.55 5.95 2.43
CA GLU A 19 -15.81 4.68 2.31
C GLU A 19 -14.38 4.88 1.76
N ALA A 20 -14.00 6.13 1.46
CA ALA A 20 -12.72 6.46 0.83
C ALA A 20 -11.90 7.42 1.70
N ASP A 21 -10.59 7.18 1.74
CA ASP A 21 -9.60 8.04 2.38
C ASP A 21 -8.29 8.03 1.58
N GLY A 22 -7.42 9.02 1.80
CA GLY A 22 -6.26 9.24 0.96
C GLY A 22 -5.43 10.46 1.35
N ILE A 23 -4.20 10.49 0.85
CA ILE A 23 -3.24 11.56 1.03
C ILE A 23 -2.45 11.77 -0.27
N PHE A 24 -1.94 12.98 -0.49
CA PHE A 24 -0.95 13.17 -1.56
C PHE A 24 0.41 12.61 -1.14
N ALA A 25 0.98 11.76 -2.00
CA ALA A 25 2.32 11.20 -1.80
C ALA A 25 3.35 11.90 -2.71
N PRO A 26 4.64 11.98 -2.30
CA PRO A 26 5.72 12.48 -3.15
C PRO A 26 6.09 11.45 -4.23
N GLY A 27 5.19 11.23 -5.19
CA GLY A 27 5.35 10.31 -6.32
C GLY A 27 4.64 8.95 -6.14
N GLY A 28 4.32 8.32 -7.28
CA GLY A 28 3.56 7.06 -7.33
C GLY A 28 4.26 5.88 -6.63
N SER A 29 5.59 5.87 -6.59
CA SER A 29 6.35 4.85 -5.85
C SER A 29 6.06 4.86 -4.35
N ILE A 30 5.91 6.04 -3.74
CA ILE A 30 5.54 6.16 -2.32
C ILE A 30 4.04 5.88 -2.13
N ALA A 31 3.20 6.26 -3.09
CA ALA A 31 1.79 5.88 -3.07
C ALA A 31 1.59 4.35 -3.02
N ASN A 32 2.35 3.60 -3.83
CA ASN A 32 2.34 2.12 -3.79
C ASN A 32 2.84 1.57 -2.44
N LEU A 33 3.88 2.18 -1.86
CA LEU A 33 4.34 1.81 -0.51
C LEU A 33 3.24 2.02 0.53
N TYR A 34 2.52 3.15 0.48
CA TYR A 34 1.38 3.40 1.38
C TYR A 34 0.26 2.38 1.17
N GLY A 35 -0.06 2.03 -0.08
CA GLY A 35 -1.05 0.99 -0.38
C GLY A 35 -0.72 -0.35 0.30
N ILE A 36 0.52 -0.82 0.16
CA ILE A 36 0.98 -2.05 0.80
C ILE A 36 1.00 -1.92 2.33
N LEU A 37 1.45 -0.78 2.85
CA LEU A 37 1.48 -0.51 4.30
C LEU A 37 0.09 -0.57 4.92
N VAL A 38 -0.90 0.04 4.27
CA VAL A 38 -2.31 0.05 4.72
C VAL A 38 -2.89 -1.36 4.65
N ALA A 39 -2.68 -2.10 3.56
CA ALA A 39 -3.15 -3.48 3.43
C ALA A 39 -2.58 -4.38 4.54
N ARG A 40 -1.27 -4.28 4.81
CA ARG A 40 -0.61 -5.04 5.87
C ARG A 40 -1.13 -4.67 7.26
N TYR A 41 -1.34 -3.38 7.54
CA TYR A 41 -1.88 -2.94 8.83
C TYR A 41 -3.34 -3.37 9.01
N LYS A 42 -4.14 -3.36 7.94
CA LYS A 42 -5.53 -3.82 7.97
C LYS A 42 -5.64 -5.29 8.35
N GLN A 43 -4.74 -6.13 7.82
CA GLN A 43 -4.73 -7.57 8.08
C GLN A 43 -4.06 -7.95 9.41
N TYR A 44 -2.95 -7.27 9.75
CA TYR A 44 -2.11 -7.57 10.91
C TYR A 44 -1.81 -6.29 11.71
N PRO A 45 -2.80 -5.70 12.40
CA PRO A 45 -2.61 -4.43 13.10
C PRO A 45 -1.51 -4.48 14.19
N GLU A 46 -1.27 -5.65 14.76
CA GLU A 46 -0.22 -5.91 15.75
C GLU A 46 1.19 -5.65 15.22
N ILE A 47 1.40 -5.69 13.90
CA ILE A 47 2.69 -5.40 13.27
C ILE A 47 3.27 -4.07 13.70
N LYS A 48 2.41 -3.07 13.92
CA LYS A 48 2.82 -1.71 14.27
C LYS A 48 3.59 -1.67 15.60
N ARG A 49 3.29 -2.60 16.51
CA ARG A 49 3.96 -2.71 17.81
C ARG A 49 4.98 -3.84 17.85
N GLN A 50 4.67 -4.96 17.20
CA GLN A 50 5.40 -6.21 17.36
C GLN A 50 6.40 -6.51 16.23
N GLY A 51 6.35 -5.75 15.12
CA GLY A 51 7.22 -5.94 13.97
C GLY A 51 6.84 -7.13 13.09
N MET A 52 7.64 -7.39 12.06
CA MET A 52 7.40 -8.44 11.05
C MET A 52 7.56 -9.86 11.59
N THR A 53 8.27 -10.05 12.69
CA THR A 53 8.61 -11.39 13.23
C THR A 53 7.43 -12.16 13.78
N VAL A 54 6.32 -11.48 14.10
CA VAL A 54 5.10 -12.12 14.61
C VAL A 54 4.09 -12.44 13.52
N LEU A 55 4.34 -12.02 12.28
CA LEU A 55 3.46 -12.27 11.16
C LEU A 55 3.80 -13.61 10.50
N PRO A 56 2.83 -14.29 9.88
CA PRO A 56 3.13 -15.34 8.92
C PRO A 56 3.90 -14.77 7.71
N CYS A 57 4.46 -15.64 6.89
CA CYS A 57 5.05 -15.21 5.62
C CYS A 57 3.94 -14.61 4.74
N ILE A 58 4.07 -13.31 4.42
CA ILE A 58 3.14 -12.60 3.54
C ILE A 58 3.75 -12.43 2.16
N VAL A 59 2.93 -12.56 1.12
CA VAL A 59 3.34 -12.42 -0.27
C VAL A 59 2.58 -11.29 -0.97
N LEU A 60 3.24 -10.62 -1.91
CA LEU A 60 2.64 -9.62 -2.78
C LEU A 60 2.56 -10.19 -4.20
N LEU A 61 1.41 -10.02 -4.86
CA LEU A 61 1.25 -10.36 -6.26
C LEU A 61 1.28 -9.08 -7.08
N VAL A 62 2.06 -9.07 -8.16
CA VAL A 62 2.14 -8.00 -9.14
C VAL A 62 2.29 -8.63 -10.52
N SER A 63 2.03 -7.90 -11.59
CA SER A 63 2.35 -8.40 -12.94
C SER A 63 3.86 -8.40 -13.17
N GLU A 64 4.37 -9.31 -14.01
CA GLU A 64 5.72 -9.22 -14.61
C GLU A 64 6.04 -7.86 -15.25
N GLN A 65 5.04 -7.12 -15.75
CA GLN A 65 5.19 -5.76 -16.29
C GLN A 65 4.84 -4.66 -15.28
N GLY A 66 4.60 -5.05 -14.03
CA GLY A 66 4.27 -4.13 -12.95
C GLY A 66 5.44 -3.21 -12.61
N HIS A 67 5.11 -2.05 -12.04
CA HIS A 67 6.14 -1.08 -11.72
C HIS A 67 7.05 -1.59 -10.60
N TYR A 68 8.37 -1.48 -10.80
CA TYR A 68 9.42 -1.95 -9.88
C TYR A 68 9.30 -1.43 -8.43
N SER A 69 8.50 -0.37 -8.21
CA SER A 69 8.22 0.15 -6.87
C SER A 69 7.57 -0.87 -5.93
N VAL A 70 6.89 -1.90 -6.44
CA VAL A 70 6.30 -2.95 -5.58
C VAL A 70 7.41 -3.75 -4.89
N LYS A 71 8.41 -4.21 -5.64
CA LYS A 71 9.62 -4.86 -5.09
C LYS A 71 10.36 -3.92 -4.13
N LYS A 72 10.50 -2.64 -4.49
CA LYS A 72 11.13 -1.63 -3.61
C LYS A 72 10.37 -1.46 -2.29
N ALA A 73 9.04 -1.41 -2.34
CA ALA A 73 8.20 -1.30 -1.14
C ALA A 73 8.31 -2.56 -0.27
N ALA A 74 8.32 -3.75 -0.86
CA ALA A 74 8.50 -5.00 -0.14
C ALA A 74 9.82 -5.03 0.64
N ALA A 75 10.92 -4.56 0.03
CA ALA A 75 12.21 -4.43 0.69
C ALA A 75 12.15 -3.42 1.85
N ILE A 76 11.62 -2.21 1.62
CA ILE A 76 11.54 -1.15 2.64
C ILE A 76 10.67 -1.57 3.83
N LEU A 77 9.56 -2.25 3.57
CA LEU A 77 8.62 -2.66 4.61
C LEU A 77 9.09 -3.92 5.37
N GLY A 78 10.19 -4.54 4.99
CA GLY A 78 10.70 -5.75 5.64
C GLY A 78 9.94 -7.03 5.26
N ILE A 79 9.26 -7.03 4.11
CA ILE A 79 8.59 -8.21 3.54
C ILE A 79 9.60 -9.08 2.79
N GLY A 80 10.59 -8.45 2.14
CA GLY A 80 11.56 -9.13 1.30
C GLY A 80 11.09 -9.27 -0.15
N THR A 81 12.02 -9.15 -1.10
CA THR A 81 11.71 -9.17 -2.54
C THR A 81 11.36 -10.56 -3.05
N ASP A 82 11.85 -11.62 -2.41
CA ASP A 82 11.55 -13.01 -2.78
C ASP A 82 10.08 -13.37 -2.52
N ASN A 83 9.40 -12.56 -1.69
CA ASN A 83 7.98 -12.68 -1.41
C ASN A 83 7.11 -11.79 -2.34
N VAL A 84 7.68 -11.27 -3.42
CA VAL A 84 6.95 -10.57 -4.49
C VAL A 84 6.90 -11.48 -5.71
N ILE A 85 5.71 -11.98 -6.02
CA ILE A 85 5.45 -12.88 -7.14
C ILE A 85 4.93 -12.06 -8.32
N GLU A 86 5.55 -12.27 -9.47
CA GLU A 86 5.31 -11.56 -10.75
C GLU A 86 4.47 -12.39 -11.74
#